data_AF-A0A2T1LQR5-F1
#
_entry.id   AF-A0A2T1LQR5-F1
#
_cell.length_a   1.000
_cell.length_b   1.000
_cell.length_c   1.000
_cell.angle_alpha   90.00
_cell.angle_beta   90.00
_cell.angle_gamma   90.00
#
_symmetry.space_group_name_H-M   'P 1'
#
loop_
_entity.id
_entity.type
_entity.pdbx_description
1 polymer ?
#
loop_
_entity_poly.entity_id
_entity_poly.type
_entity_poly.pdbx_seq_one_letter_code
_entity_poly.pdbx_strand_id
1 'polypeptide(L)'
;MTGLSWSKSQSATVAYIIYTCSSCAINGCIVNCNWSRVRNKKSGKALLNEAQLEELKESLKHPPVDQGIWTGPKVAHWIAQKIGREKVWPQRGWDYLKKFRYSLKVPRPSHQKANKELQEQFKQRLPERIKELQKQYPTAQIEVWSFDEHRIGLKPILRRVWTPMGERPTATVNHRYEW
;
A
#
# COMPACT_ATOMS: atom_id res chain seq x y z
N MET A 1 36.21 42.92 -22.23
CA MET A 1 36.16 43.20 -20.77
C MET A 1 34.97 42.44 -20.20
N THR A 2 35.20 41.14 -19.95
CA THR A 2 35.17 40.46 -18.63
C THR A 2 33.75 40.09 -18.19
N GLY A 3 33.29 38.94 -18.71
CA GLY A 3 32.17 38.19 -18.16
C GLY A 3 32.56 37.55 -16.84
N LEU A 4 31.66 37.66 -15.85
CA LEU A 4 31.80 37.04 -14.54
C LEU A 4 31.30 35.59 -14.61
N SER A 5 32.25 34.67 -14.45
CA SER A 5 32.03 33.24 -14.31
C SER A 5 31.36 32.93 -12.97
N TRP A 6 30.38 32.03 -12.99
CA TRP A 6 29.83 31.43 -11.78
C TRP A 6 30.51 30.08 -11.54
N SER A 7 31.24 29.99 -10.43
CA SER A 7 31.78 28.74 -9.90
C SER A 7 31.71 28.81 -8.38
N LYS A 8 30.90 27.92 -7.78
CA LYS A 8 31.38 26.89 -6.86
C LYS A 8 30.22 26.13 -6.22
N SER A 9 30.26 24.83 -6.46
CA SER A 9 29.76 23.76 -5.61
C SER A 9 29.80 24.08 -4.11
N GLN A 10 28.68 23.87 -3.42
CA GLN A 10 28.65 23.59 -1.98
C GLN A 10 27.68 22.44 -1.72
N SER A 11 28.26 21.27 -1.45
CA SER A 11 27.57 20.09 -0.94
C SER A 11 27.20 20.30 0.52
N ALA A 12 25.92 20.17 0.85
CA ALA A 12 25.43 20.16 2.21
C ALA A 12 25.81 18.83 2.89
N THR A 13 26.71 18.87 3.88
CA THR A 13 26.96 17.75 4.78
C THR A 13 25.90 17.77 5.88
N VAL A 14 24.97 16.82 5.86
CA VAL A 14 24.03 16.60 6.96
C VAL A 14 24.81 15.97 8.12
N ALA A 15 25.17 16.80 9.10
CA ALA A 15 25.72 16.33 10.37
C ALA A 15 24.62 15.62 11.16
N TYR A 16 24.67 14.28 11.20
CA TYR A 16 23.89 13.50 12.16
C TYR A 16 24.48 13.71 13.56
N ILE A 17 23.73 14.36 14.43
CA ILE A 17 24.04 14.42 15.86
C ILE A 17 23.79 13.03 16.45
N ILE A 18 24.88 12.30 16.69
CA ILE A 18 24.87 11.07 17.48
C ILE A 18 24.83 11.52 18.95
N TYR A 19 23.67 11.46 19.58
CA TYR A 19 23.57 11.71 21.03
C TYR A 19 24.22 10.55 21.78
N THR A 20 25.49 10.72 22.17
CA THR A 20 26.15 9.91 23.19
C THR A 20 25.68 10.41 24.56
N CYS A 21 24.79 9.64 25.19
CA CYS A 21 24.36 9.88 26.56
C CYS A 21 25.50 9.47 27.50
N SER A 22 26.36 10.43 27.82
CA SER A 22 27.41 10.31 28.82
C SER A 22 26.87 10.81 30.16
N SER A 23 26.97 9.97 31.19
CA SER A 23 27.00 10.32 32.62
C SER A 23 25.96 11.31 33.16
N CYS A 24 24.96 10.82 33.88
CA CYS A 24 24.28 11.60 34.91
C CYS A 24 24.66 11.04 36.28
N ALA A 25 25.65 11.67 36.91
CA ALA A 25 25.87 11.62 38.34
C ALA A 25 25.38 12.96 38.88
N ILE A 26 24.35 12.94 39.75
CA ILE A 26 24.09 13.81 40.90
C ILE A 26 22.72 13.41 41.48
N ASN A 27 22.79 12.89 42.71
CA ASN A 27 21.80 12.84 43.80
C ASN A 27 20.31 13.07 43.49
N GLY A 28 19.50 12.02 43.71
CA GLY A 28 18.14 12.21 44.24
C GLY A 28 16.94 11.93 43.34
N CYS A 29 17.05 11.09 42.30
CA CYS A 29 15.87 10.62 41.55
C CYS A 29 15.62 9.13 41.75
N ILE A 30 14.61 8.81 42.57
CA ILE A 30 13.96 7.48 42.62
C ILE A 30 13.05 7.38 41.39
N VAL A 31 13.61 7.06 40.23
CA VAL A 31 12.85 6.47 39.12
C VAL A 31 13.66 5.35 38.50
N ASN A 32 13.21 4.15 38.77
CA ASN A 32 13.72 2.90 38.24
C ASN A 32 13.40 2.81 36.74
N CYS A 33 14.23 3.44 35.89
CA CYS A 33 14.11 3.37 34.43
C CYS A 33 14.78 2.10 33.89
N ASN A 34 14.32 0.94 34.32
CA ASN A 34 14.75 -0.34 33.76
C ASN A 34 13.73 -0.79 32.69
N TRP A 35 13.84 -0.23 31.48
CA TRP A 35 13.01 -0.66 30.34
C TRP A 35 13.80 -0.92 29.06
N SER A 36 15.00 -1.47 29.18
CA SER A 36 15.63 -2.20 28.09
C SER A 36 15.54 -3.70 28.38
N ARG A 37 14.31 -4.23 28.38
CA ARG A 37 14.11 -5.68 28.27
C ARG A 37 14.51 -6.10 26.85
N VAL A 38 15.81 -6.25 26.61
CA VAL A 38 16.33 -6.93 25.43
C VAL A 38 15.83 -8.37 25.53
N ARG A 39 14.67 -8.63 24.93
CA ARG A 39 14.18 -10.00 24.73
C ARG A 39 15.19 -10.67 23.84
N ASN A 40 16.04 -11.51 24.42
CA ASN A 40 16.90 -12.41 23.70
C ASN A 40 15.98 -13.32 22.86
N LYS A 41 15.81 -12.99 21.57
CA LYS A 41 15.04 -13.83 20.66
C LYS A 41 15.82 -15.12 20.52
N LYS A 42 15.39 -16.18 21.22
CA LYS A 42 15.81 -17.55 20.89
C LYS A 42 15.64 -17.69 19.38
N SER A 43 16.74 -17.93 18.67
CA SER A 43 16.74 -18.21 17.23
C SER A 43 16.09 -19.57 17.01
N GLY A 44 14.76 -19.63 17.14
CA GLY A 44 14.00 -20.80 16.77
C GLY A 44 14.30 -21.13 15.31
N LYS A 45 14.64 -22.39 15.04
CA LYS A 45 14.91 -22.88 13.67
C LYS A 45 13.73 -22.47 12.78
N ALA A 46 14.02 -21.85 11.64
CA ALA A 46 13.00 -21.45 10.69
C ALA A 46 12.19 -22.68 10.24
N LEU A 47 10.87 -22.50 10.08
CA LEU A 47 9.97 -23.61 9.73
C LEU A 47 10.21 -24.09 8.29
N LEU A 48 10.63 -23.19 7.40
CA LEU A 48 10.95 -23.45 5.99
C LEU A 48 12.45 -23.30 5.75
N ASN A 49 12.98 -24.17 4.90
CA ASN A 49 14.32 -24.04 4.32
C ASN A 49 14.34 -22.91 3.26
N GLU A 50 15.53 -22.48 2.84
CA GLU A 50 15.69 -21.38 1.89
C GLU A 50 15.06 -21.68 0.51
N ALA A 51 15.24 -22.89 -0.01
CA ALA A 51 14.60 -23.32 -1.26
C ALA A 51 13.05 -23.27 -1.18
N GLN A 52 12.47 -23.73 -0.05
CA GLN A 52 11.02 -23.70 0.15
C GLN A 52 10.49 -22.26 0.35
N LEU A 53 11.34 -21.36 0.85
CA LEU A 53 11.00 -19.96 1.03
C LEU A 53 10.89 -19.22 -0.31
N GLU A 54 11.79 -19.49 -1.25
CA GLU A 54 11.68 -18.94 -2.62
C GLU A 54 10.51 -19.57 -3.38
N GLU A 55 10.22 -20.86 -3.20
CA GLU A 55 9.04 -21.49 -3.78
C GLU A 55 7.74 -20.85 -3.26
N LEU A 56 7.66 -20.56 -1.96
CA LEU A 56 6.52 -19.84 -1.39
C LEU A 56 6.39 -18.45 -2.00
N LYS A 57 7.50 -17.73 -2.12
CA LYS A 57 7.52 -16.38 -2.71
C LYS A 57 7.05 -16.39 -4.17
N GLU A 58 7.42 -17.40 -4.95
CA GLU A 58 6.93 -17.58 -6.32
C GLU A 58 5.43 -17.87 -6.34
N SER A 59 4.96 -18.77 -5.46
CA SER A 59 3.54 -19.12 -5.38
C SER A 59 2.64 -17.94 -5.01
N LEU A 60 3.13 -16.98 -4.22
CA LEU A 60 2.40 -15.79 -3.83
C LEU A 60 2.13 -14.82 -4.99
N LYS A 61 2.90 -14.89 -6.09
CA LYS A 61 2.67 -14.08 -7.29
C LYS A 61 1.42 -14.52 -8.06
N HIS A 62 1.05 -15.79 -7.92
CA HIS A 62 -0.10 -16.37 -8.59
C HIS A 62 -1.29 -16.47 -7.64
N PRO A 63 -2.53 -16.50 -8.17
CA PRO A 63 -3.69 -16.83 -7.36
C PRO A 63 -3.51 -18.19 -6.67
N PRO A 64 -3.97 -18.36 -5.42
CA PRO A 64 -4.03 -19.66 -4.77
C PRO A 64 -4.93 -20.62 -5.55
N VAL A 65 -4.69 -21.92 -5.39
CA VAL A 65 -5.36 -23.02 -6.13
C VAL A 65 -6.89 -22.91 -6.11
N ASP A 66 -7.48 -22.51 -4.97
CA ASP A 66 -8.94 -22.33 -4.83
C ASP A 66 -9.51 -21.06 -5.52
N GLN A 67 -8.73 -20.39 -6.38
CA GLN A 67 -9.14 -19.21 -7.16
C GLN A 67 -9.64 -18.02 -6.28
N GLY A 68 -8.91 -17.71 -5.21
CA GLY A 68 -9.26 -16.64 -4.27
C GLY A 68 -8.10 -15.74 -3.89
N ILE A 69 -8.18 -15.09 -2.72
CA ILE A 69 -7.09 -14.25 -2.19
C ILE A 69 -6.21 -15.07 -1.25
N TRP A 70 -4.90 -14.81 -1.25
CA TRP A 70 -3.99 -15.36 -0.24
C TRP A 70 -4.37 -14.88 1.16
N THR A 71 -4.59 -15.82 2.08
CA THR A 71 -4.86 -15.55 3.49
C THR A 71 -3.84 -16.26 4.37
N GLY A 72 -3.66 -15.80 5.61
CA GLY A 72 -2.76 -16.46 6.57
C GLY A 72 -3.02 -17.97 6.74
N PRO A 73 -4.28 -18.42 6.89
CA PRO A 73 -4.60 -19.85 6.90
C PRO A 73 -4.21 -20.59 5.62
N LYS A 74 -4.43 -20.00 4.43
CA LYS A 74 -4.03 -20.62 3.15
C LYS A 74 -2.53 -20.79 3.03
N VAL A 75 -1.76 -19.78 3.43
CA VAL A 75 -0.29 -19.88 3.47
C VAL A 75 0.15 -20.95 4.46
N ALA A 76 -0.47 -21.04 5.65
CA ALA A 76 -0.16 -22.08 6.62
C ALA A 76 -0.48 -23.49 6.08
N HIS A 77 -1.59 -23.65 5.36
CA HIS A 77 -1.95 -24.91 4.71
C HIS A 77 -0.93 -25.30 3.63
N TRP A 78 -0.54 -24.36 2.78
CA TRP A 78 0.53 -24.57 1.79
C TRP A 78 1.84 -25.00 2.46
N ILE A 79 2.22 -24.37 3.58
CA ILE A 79 3.42 -24.73 4.34
C ILE A 79 3.30 -26.15 4.93
N ALA A 80 2.13 -26.52 5.44
CA ALA A 80 1.89 -27.86 5.98
C ALA A 80 2.07 -28.93 4.90
N GLN A 81 1.50 -28.71 3.71
CA GLN A 81 1.64 -29.60 2.55
C GLN A 81 3.11 -29.74 2.12
N LYS A 82 3.86 -28.63 2.03
CA LYS A 82 5.26 -28.66 1.56
C LYS A 82 6.24 -29.34 2.51
N ILE A 83 5.99 -29.29 3.80
CA ILE A 83 6.84 -29.94 4.82
C ILE A 83 6.37 -31.38 5.10
N GLY A 84 5.17 -31.77 4.65
CA GLY A 84 4.57 -33.06 4.97
C GLY A 84 4.08 -33.15 6.43
N ARG A 85 3.64 -32.03 7.00
CA ARG A 85 3.02 -31.99 8.35
C ARG A 85 1.51 -31.98 8.22
N GLU A 86 0.84 -32.64 9.16
CA GLU A 86 -0.64 -32.65 9.22
C GLU A 86 -1.21 -31.23 9.38
N LYS A 87 -0.62 -30.41 10.26
CA LYS A 87 -1.13 -29.07 10.55
C LYS A 87 -0.04 -28.07 10.88
N VAL A 88 -0.18 -26.87 10.34
CA VAL A 88 0.58 -25.68 10.71
C VAL A 88 -0.41 -24.61 11.17
N TRP A 89 -0.11 -23.96 12.30
CA TRP A 89 -0.97 -22.90 12.84
C TRP A 89 -1.07 -21.70 11.88
N PRO A 90 -2.27 -21.12 11.66
CA PRO A 90 -2.47 -19.98 10.77
C PRO A 90 -1.59 -18.76 11.05
N GLN A 91 -1.17 -18.59 12.31
CA GLN A 91 -0.24 -17.54 12.73
C GLN A 91 1.09 -17.60 11.96
N ARG A 92 1.58 -18.80 11.64
CA ARG A 92 2.81 -18.97 10.85
C ARG A 92 2.64 -18.42 9.44
N GLY A 93 1.49 -18.64 8.81
CA GLY A 93 1.22 -18.06 7.49
C GLY A 93 1.22 -16.53 7.51
N TRP A 94 0.69 -15.93 8.58
CA TRP A 94 0.78 -14.48 8.80
C TRP A 94 2.23 -14.00 8.99
N ASP A 95 3.03 -14.71 9.79
CA ASP A 95 4.45 -14.37 10.00
C ASP A 95 5.23 -14.36 8.68
N TYR A 96 5.01 -15.35 7.81
CA TYR A 96 5.66 -15.42 6.50
C TYR A 96 5.19 -14.32 5.55
N LEU A 97 3.90 -14.00 5.51
CA LEU A 97 3.41 -12.85 4.74
C LEU A 97 4.04 -11.54 5.21
N LYS A 98 4.21 -11.35 6.52
CA LYS A 98 4.94 -10.20 7.07
C LYS A 98 6.42 -10.21 6.70
N LYS A 99 7.06 -11.38 6.73
CA LYS A 99 8.46 -11.56 6.31
C LYS A 99 8.66 -11.15 4.85
N PHE A 100 7.71 -11.47 3.96
CA PHE A 100 7.73 -11.07 2.55
C PHE A 100 7.26 -9.64 2.29
N ARG A 101 7.11 -8.80 3.32
CA ARG A 101 6.63 -7.42 3.19
C ARG A 101 5.23 -7.31 2.57
N TYR A 102 4.34 -8.27 2.83
CA TYR A 102 2.92 -8.12 2.49
C TYR A 102 2.17 -7.37 3.59
N SER A 103 1.09 -6.67 3.20
CA SER A 103 0.23 -5.93 4.10
C SER A 103 -1.23 -6.13 3.74
N LEU A 104 -2.08 -6.09 4.76
CA LEU A 104 -3.52 -6.27 4.61
C LEU A 104 -4.17 -4.93 4.25
N LYS A 105 -4.61 -4.78 3.00
CA LYS A 105 -5.14 -3.53 2.43
C LYS A 105 -6.59 -3.70 1.97
N VAL A 106 -7.38 -2.63 2.04
CA VAL A 106 -8.69 -2.57 1.37
C VAL A 106 -8.44 -2.18 -0.08
N PRO A 107 -8.94 -2.94 -1.07
CA PRO A 107 -8.78 -2.58 -2.47
C PRO A 107 -9.56 -1.32 -2.81
N ARG A 108 -9.01 -0.52 -3.72
CA ARG A 108 -9.69 0.69 -4.23
C ARG A 108 -10.83 0.24 -5.15
N PRO A 109 -12.09 0.63 -4.88
CA PRO A 109 -13.18 0.35 -5.80
C PRO A 109 -12.93 1.02 -7.15
N SER A 110 -13.18 0.29 -8.24
CA SER A 110 -13.26 0.82 -9.60
C SER A 110 -14.57 0.38 -10.22
N HIS A 111 -15.30 1.30 -10.85
CA HIS A 111 -16.58 0.96 -11.48
C HIS A 111 -16.37 0.02 -12.67
N GLN A 112 -17.24 -0.99 -12.84
CA GLN A 112 -17.14 -1.96 -13.94
C GLN A 112 -17.13 -1.31 -15.34
N LYS A 113 -17.85 -0.19 -15.50
CA LYS A 113 -17.89 0.58 -16.77
C LYS A 113 -16.79 1.65 -16.88
N ALA A 114 -15.82 1.69 -15.98
CA ALA A 114 -14.76 2.69 -16.03
C ALA A 114 -13.81 2.42 -17.22
N ASN A 115 -13.80 3.33 -18.20
CA ASN A 115 -12.84 3.33 -19.29
C ASN A 115 -11.90 4.54 -19.15
N LYS A 116 -10.59 4.30 -19.11
CA LYS A 116 -9.57 5.35 -18.93
C LYS A 116 -9.45 6.27 -20.14
N GLU A 117 -9.51 5.71 -21.35
CA GLU A 117 -9.38 6.47 -22.59
C GLU A 117 -10.53 7.47 -22.74
N LEU A 118 -11.78 7.03 -22.49
CA LEU A 118 -12.95 7.91 -22.52
C LEU A 118 -12.85 9.00 -21.45
N GLN A 119 -12.31 8.71 -20.27
CA GLN A 119 -12.09 9.71 -19.22
C GLN A 119 -11.04 10.76 -19.63
N GLU A 120 -9.96 10.34 -20.28
CA GLU A 120 -8.92 11.25 -20.76
C GLU A 120 -9.42 12.11 -21.92
N GLN A 121 -10.13 11.52 -22.87
CA GLN A 121 -10.78 12.24 -23.97
C GLN A 121 -11.78 13.27 -23.45
N PHE A 122 -12.60 12.92 -22.46
CA PHE A 122 -13.52 13.87 -21.82
C PHE A 122 -12.77 15.06 -21.18
N LYS A 123 -11.68 14.78 -20.45
CA LYS A 123 -10.85 15.82 -19.82
C LYS A 123 -10.21 16.76 -20.83
N GLN A 124 -9.80 16.25 -21.99
CA GLN A 124 -9.21 17.05 -23.07
C GLN A 124 -10.27 17.88 -23.80
N ARG A 125 -11.44 17.30 -24.08
CA ARG A 125 -12.51 17.93 -24.85
C ARG A 125 -13.26 19.01 -24.09
N LEU A 126 -13.41 18.89 -22.76
CA LEU A 126 -14.12 19.86 -21.93
C LEU A 126 -13.58 21.30 -22.09
N PRO A 127 -12.27 21.59 -21.94
CA PRO A 127 -11.75 22.95 -22.11
C PRO A 127 -11.86 23.47 -23.54
N GLU A 128 -11.76 22.61 -24.56
CA GLU A 128 -11.98 23.01 -25.96
C GLU A 128 -13.41 23.49 -26.16
N ARG A 129 -14.37 22.74 -25.62
CA ARG A 129 -15.78 23.10 -25.69
C ARG A 129 -16.08 24.43 -24.99
N ILE A 130 -15.43 24.69 -23.85
CA ILE A 130 -15.56 25.97 -23.14
C ILE A 130 -15.01 27.11 -24.01
N LYS A 131 -13.85 26.93 -24.66
CA LYS A 131 -13.26 27.95 -25.56
C LYS A 131 -14.15 28.23 -26.78
N GLU A 132 -14.77 27.20 -27.36
CA GLU A 132 -15.74 27.37 -28.44
C GLU A 132 -16.94 28.24 -27.99
N LEU A 133 -17.49 27.95 -26.80
CA LEU A 133 -18.60 28.71 -26.25
C LEU A 133 -18.21 30.17 -25.94
N GLN A 134 -17.00 30.40 -25.41
CA GLN A 134 -16.48 31.75 -25.16
C GLN A 134 -16.35 32.58 -26.44
N LYS A 135 -15.95 31.94 -27.55
CA LYS A 135 -15.89 32.61 -28.86
C LYS A 135 -17.28 32.95 -29.40
N GLN A 136 -18.25 32.06 -29.20
CA GLN A 136 -19.61 32.26 -29.68
C GLN A 136 -20.38 33.31 -28.88
N TYR A 137 -20.13 33.41 -27.57
CA TYR A 137 -20.81 34.34 -26.67
C TYR A 137 -19.80 35.16 -25.84
N PRO A 138 -19.11 36.14 -26.47
CA PRO A 138 -18.03 36.87 -25.82
C PRO A 138 -18.47 37.79 -24.68
N THR A 139 -19.75 38.18 -24.66
CA THR A 139 -20.32 39.07 -23.63
C THR A 139 -21.03 38.32 -22.50
N ALA A 140 -21.23 37.01 -22.63
CA ALA A 140 -21.93 36.19 -21.64
C ALA A 140 -20.94 35.51 -20.70
N GLN A 141 -21.28 35.45 -19.41
CA GLN A 141 -20.55 34.65 -18.44
C GLN A 141 -20.89 33.17 -18.63
N ILE A 142 -19.87 32.32 -18.79
CA ILE A 142 -20.04 30.88 -18.99
C ILE A 142 -19.70 30.16 -17.68
N GLU A 143 -20.65 29.34 -17.21
CA GLU A 143 -20.51 28.53 -16.02
C GLU A 143 -20.65 27.05 -16.36
N VAL A 144 -19.82 26.22 -15.74
CA VAL A 144 -19.85 24.76 -15.91
C VAL A 144 -20.44 24.14 -14.67
N TRP A 145 -21.66 23.63 -14.80
CA TRP A 145 -22.37 22.92 -13.76
C TRP A 145 -22.39 21.42 -14.06
N SER A 146 -22.19 20.60 -13.04
CA SER A 146 -22.37 19.15 -13.12
C SER A 146 -23.21 18.66 -11.94
N PHE A 147 -24.31 17.96 -12.24
CA PHE A 147 -25.14 17.30 -11.24
C PHE A 147 -25.11 15.79 -11.49
N ASP A 148 -25.03 15.01 -10.41
CA ASP A 148 -25.26 13.57 -10.41
C ASP A 148 -26.41 13.29 -9.44
N GLU A 149 -27.24 12.32 -9.75
CA GLU A 149 -28.30 11.88 -8.85
C GLU A 149 -27.67 11.28 -7.59
N HIS A 150 -27.98 11.84 -6.41
CA HIS A 150 -27.42 11.35 -5.15
C HIS A 150 -28.00 9.97 -4.80
N ARG A 151 -27.12 9.00 -4.54
CA ARG A 151 -27.48 7.57 -4.56
C ARG A 151 -27.78 7.01 -3.18
N ILE A 152 -28.97 6.45 -2.99
CA ILE A 152 -29.37 5.63 -1.84
C ILE A 152 -29.45 4.17 -2.32
N GLY A 153 -28.71 3.25 -1.69
CA GLY A 153 -28.65 1.85 -2.11
C GLY A 153 -27.52 1.06 -1.42
N LEU A 154 -27.55 -0.26 -1.55
CA LEU A 154 -26.55 -1.15 -0.95
C LEU A 154 -25.19 -1.01 -1.66
N LYS A 155 -24.15 -0.65 -0.90
CA LYS A 155 -22.76 -0.62 -1.39
C LYS A 155 -22.09 -1.97 -1.13
N PRO A 156 -21.39 -2.57 -2.10
CA PRO A 156 -20.62 -3.78 -1.88
C PRO A 156 -19.57 -3.58 -0.78
N ILE A 157 -19.53 -4.50 0.19
CA ILE A 157 -18.54 -4.48 1.27
C ILE A 157 -17.25 -5.12 0.75
N LEU A 158 -16.23 -4.30 0.50
CA LEU A 158 -14.91 -4.78 0.12
C LEU A 158 -14.14 -5.29 1.33
N ARG A 159 -13.73 -6.57 1.28
CA ARG A 159 -12.89 -7.17 2.31
C ARG A 159 -11.42 -6.80 2.09
N ARG A 160 -10.66 -6.87 3.18
CA ARG A 160 -9.21 -6.63 3.11
C ARG A 160 -8.50 -7.81 2.46
N VAL A 161 -7.51 -7.51 1.63
CA VAL A 161 -6.70 -8.48 0.88
C VAL A 161 -5.23 -8.30 1.20
N TRP A 162 -4.46 -9.39 1.18
CA TRP A 162 -3.01 -9.31 1.33
C TRP A 162 -2.38 -8.89 0.01
N THR A 163 -1.60 -7.81 0.03
CA THR A 163 -0.85 -7.34 -1.14
C THR A 163 0.59 -7.01 -0.78
N PRO A 164 1.50 -7.05 -1.77
CA PRO A 164 2.84 -6.52 -1.60
C PRO A 164 2.80 -5.08 -1.07
N MET A 165 3.70 -4.73 -0.15
CA MET A 165 3.81 -3.36 0.33
C MET A 165 4.21 -2.44 -0.83
N GLY A 166 3.50 -1.32 -0.98
CA GLY A 166 3.68 -0.36 -2.08
C GLY A 166 2.61 -0.50 -3.17
N GLU A 167 1.98 -1.66 -3.28
CA GLU A 167 0.89 -1.87 -4.23
C GLU A 167 -0.47 -1.50 -3.61
N ARG A 168 -1.30 -0.82 -4.41
CA ARG A 168 -2.69 -0.53 -4.05
C ARG A 168 -3.62 -1.36 -4.94
N PRO A 169 -4.17 -2.49 -4.44
CA PRO A 169 -5.04 -3.33 -5.26
C PRO A 169 -6.30 -2.57 -5.64
N THR A 170 -6.84 -2.87 -6.83
CA THR A 170 -8.10 -2.33 -7.31
C THR A 170 -9.13 -3.45 -7.36
N ALA A 171 -10.34 -3.19 -6.86
CA ALA A 171 -11.46 -4.13 -6.95
C ALA A 171 -12.52 -3.55 -7.87
N THR A 172 -12.89 -4.32 -8.89
CA THR A 172 -14.02 -3.95 -9.74
C THR A 172 -15.31 -4.08 -8.95
N VAL A 173 -16.07 -2.99 -8.87
CA VAL A 173 -17.37 -2.92 -8.22
C VAL A 173 -18.45 -2.59 -9.23
N ASN A 174 -19.61 -3.19 -9.05
CA ASN A 174 -20.83 -2.88 -9.80
C ASN A 174 -21.91 -2.53 -8.78
N HIS A 175 -22.18 -1.24 -8.60
CA HIS A 175 -23.27 -0.78 -7.75
C HIS A 175 -24.56 -0.93 -8.56
N ARG A 176 -25.37 -1.95 -8.25
CA ARG A 176 -26.69 -2.15 -8.85
C ARG A 176 -27.77 -1.61 -7.92
N TYR A 177 -28.83 -1.09 -8.53
CA TYR A 177 -29.93 -0.39 -7.84
C TYR A 177 -31.22 -1.21 -7.84
N GLU A 178 -31.29 -2.24 -8.67
CA GLU A 178 -32.38 -3.21 -8.73
C GLU A 178 -32.04 -4.39 -7.81
N TRP A 179 -33.00 -4.79 -6.98
CA TRP A 179 -32.89 -5.92 -6.06
C TRP A 179 -33.08 -7.26 -6.78
#